data_AF-A0A1I8C4N1-F1
#
_entry.id   AF-A0A1I8C4N1-F1
#
_cell.length_a   1.000
_cell.length_b   1.000
_cell.length_c   1.000
_cell.angle_alpha   90.00
_cell.angle_beta   90.00
_cell.angle_gamma   90.00
#
_symmetry.space_group_name_H-M   'P 1'
#
loop_
_entity.id
_entity.type
_entity.pdbx_description
1 polymer ?
#
loop_
_entity_poly.entity_id
_entity_poly.type
_entity_poly.pdbx_seq_one_letter_code
_entity_poly.pdbx_strand_id
1 'polypeptide(L)'
;MAVHLLKRCNNYLVASSKADKSIKAIKAYKHDSYKYVWAKAKAAFKYIYKRYGTGYDWIIKCDDDSYVVLENLRMFLLNKDPNTHHYYGFRLQFYEPHTKSNYDYIQGGSCFVISKATLKTLVTKGLSNPKICKSAPEGHDDREIGHCLSKLAIKPVDVRDMHDQIMFIPSSPDEFATTDYNMNQAIFKAFNKVIIRDGKEGLSEYPIAFHYIEGNMQYGLEYLFYKAQVIGFQQTLYKEICVGNCVNQTKTVMDKIRTFSSKLSKKD
;
A
#
# COMPACT_ATOMS: atom_id res chain seq x y z
N MET A 1 -0.88 -13.34 3.78
CA MET A 1 -1.55 -12.18 4.40
C MET A 1 -2.23 -12.56 5.71
N ALA A 2 -1.87 -11.89 6.81
CA ALA A 2 -2.40 -12.11 8.14
C ALA A 2 -3.89 -11.76 8.19
N VAL A 3 -4.70 -12.67 8.75
CA VAL A 3 -6.16 -12.54 8.80
C VAL A 3 -6.61 -11.24 9.49
N HIS A 4 -5.80 -10.70 10.42
CA HIS A 4 -6.07 -9.45 11.13
C HIS A 4 -6.16 -8.24 10.19
N LEU A 5 -5.29 -8.16 9.19
CA LEU A 5 -5.29 -7.07 8.21
C LEU A 5 -6.61 -7.00 7.44
N LEU A 6 -7.09 -8.16 6.97
CA LEU A 6 -8.31 -8.27 6.18
C LEU A 6 -9.58 -7.91 6.95
N LYS A 7 -9.56 -8.01 8.29
CA LYS A 7 -10.69 -7.62 9.15
C LYS A 7 -10.91 -6.10 9.19
N ARG A 8 -9.88 -5.31 8.87
CA ARG A 8 -9.98 -3.85 8.80
C ARG A 8 -10.50 -3.36 7.44
N CYS A 9 -10.59 -4.21 6.43
CA CYS A 9 -11.18 -3.86 5.13
C CYS A 9 -12.73 -3.86 5.20
N ASN A 10 -13.39 -2.95 4.46
CA ASN A 10 -14.85 -2.97 4.33
C ASN A 10 -15.35 -4.24 3.60
N ASN A 11 -14.55 -4.75 2.66
CA ASN A 11 -14.71 -6.06 2.04
C ASN A 11 -13.37 -6.51 1.45
N TYR A 12 -13.23 -7.80 1.16
CA TYR A 12 -12.04 -8.34 0.52
C TYR A 12 -12.41 -9.58 -0.31
N LEU A 13 -11.53 -9.90 -1.25
CA LEU A 13 -11.52 -11.16 -1.98
C LEU A 13 -10.07 -11.55 -2.28
N VAL A 14 -9.83 -12.84 -2.45
CA VAL A 14 -8.52 -13.36 -2.85
C VAL A 14 -8.59 -13.86 -4.29
N ALA A 15 -7.66 -13.45 -5.15
CA ALA A 15 -7.58 -13.92 -6.53
C ALA A 15 -6.59 -15.09 -6.60
N SER A 16 -7.09 -16.33 -6.66
CA SER A 16 -6.27 -17.55 -6.58
C SER A 16 -6.45 -18.44 -7.81
N SER A 17 -5.64 -19.50 -7.89
CA SER A 17 -5.79 -20.58 -8.86
C SER A 17 -6.92 -21.57 -8.55
N LYS A 18 -7.43 -21.52 -7.31
CA LYS A 18 -8.54 -22.33 -6.83
C LYS A 18 -9.54 -21.45 -6.09
N ALA A 19 -10.81 -21.87 -6.07
CA ALA A 19 -11.80 -21.22 -5.23
C ALA A 19 -11.68 -21.78 -3.81
N ASP A 20 -11.76 -20.90 -2.81
CA ASP A 20 -11.76 -21.30 -1.40
C ASP A 20 -12.61 -20.31 -0.60
N LYS A 21 -13.72 -20.81 -0.05
CA LYS A 21 -14.66 -19.97 0.70
C LYS A 21 -14.09 -19.49 2.04
N SER A 22 -13.16 -20.24 2.64
CA SER A 22 -12.59 -19.93 3.96
C SER A 22 -11.82 -18.61 3.97
N ILE A 23 -11.22 -18.25 2.84
CA ILE A 23 -10.44 -17.02 2.62
C ILE A 23 -11.06 -16.10 1.56
N LYS A 24 -12.33 -16.32 1.19
CA LYS A 24 -13.03 -15.60 0.11
C LYS A 24 -12.25 -15.58 -1.22
N ALA A 25 -11.58 -16.68 -1.55
CA ALA A 25 -10.85 -16.82 -2.80
C ALA A 25 -11.75 -17.19 -3.96
N ILE A 26 -11.60 -16.46 -5.06
CA ILE A 26 -12.14 -16.82 -6.37
C ILE A 26 -11.09 -17.54 -7.21
N LYS A 27 -11.54 -18.48 -8.04
CA LYS A 27 -10.70 -19.08 -9.09
C LYS A 27 -10.51 -18.07 -10.23
N ALA A 28 -9.51 -17.21 -10.10
CA ALA A 28 -9.21 -16.15 -11.06
C ALA A 28 -8.51 -16.67 -12.32
N TYR A 29 -7.53 -17.56 -12.17
CA TYR A 29 -6.83 -18.17 -13.31
C TYR A 29 -6.22 -19.52 -12.95
N LYS A 30 -6.31 -20.52 -13.85
CA LYS A 30 -5.94 -21.92 -13.55
C LYS A 30 -4.47 -22.15 -13.18
N HIS A 31 -3.55 -21.28 -13.60
CA HIS A 31 -2.12 -21.41 -13.34
C HIS A 31 -1.66 -20.45 -12.25
N ASP A 32 -0.95 -20.98 -11.27
CA ASP A 32 -0.40 -20.23 -10.14
C ASP A 32 1.10 -20.03 -10.32
N SER A 33 1.49 -19.03 -11.09
CA SER A 33 2.89 -18.63 -11.20
C SER A 33 3.01 -17.14 -11.48
N TYR A 34 4.18 -16.58 -11.20
CA TYR A 34 4.49 -15.17 -11.41
C TYR A 34 4.27 -14.74 -12.88
N LYS A 35 4.48 -15.65 -13.83
CA LYS A 35 4.21 -15.43 -15.27
C LYS A 35 2.75 -15.04 -15.55
N TYR A 36 1.78 -15.52 -14.77
CA TYR A 36 0.35 -15.39 -15.02
C TYR A 36 -0.39 -14.48 -14.03
N VAL A 37 0.33 -13.65 -13.27
CA VAL A 37 -0.30 -12.69 -12.33
C VAL A 37 -1.21 -11.70 -13.05
N TRP A 38 -0.85 -11.28 -14.28
CA TRP A 38 -1.72 -10.45 -15.11
C TRP A 38 -3.08 -11.09 -15.40
N ALA A 39 -3.13 -12.39 -15.70
CA ALA A 39 -4.39 -13.09 -15.89
C ALA A 39 -5.27 -13.09 -14.64
N LYS A 40 -4.66 -13.32 -13.46
CA LYS A 40 -5.38 -13.27 -12.17
C LYS A 40 -5.92 -11.86 -11.90
N ALA A 41 -5.10 -10.82 -12.08
CA ALA A 41 -5.50 -9.43 -11.88
C ALA A 41 -6.66 -9.02 -12.79
N LYS A 42 -6.59 -9.32 -14.10
CA LYS A 42 -7.69 -9.06 -15.05
C LYS A 42 -9.01 -9.68 -14.59
N ALA A 43 -8.97 -10.97 -14.21
CA ALA A 43 -10.14 -11.69 -13.76
C ALA A 43 -10.70 -11.09 -12.46
N ALA A 44 -9.84 -10.70 -11.52
CA ALA A 44 -10.23 -10.04 -10.28
C ALA A 44 -10.93 -8.70 -10.54
N PHE A 45 -10.34 -7.79 -11.33
CA PHE A 45 -10.97 -6.50 -11.63
C PHE A 45 -12.31 -6.64 -12.37
N LYS A 46 -12.39 -7.56 -13.34
CA LYS A 46 -13.67 -7.88 -14.01
C LYS A 46 -14.70 -8.43 -13.03
N TYR A 47 -14.29 -9.30 -12.11
CA TYR A 47 -15.17 -9.86 -11.08
C TYR A 47 -15.69 -8.78 -10.11
N ILE A 48 -14.79 -7.93 -9.59
CA ILE A 48 -15.14 -6.82 -8.69
C ILE A 48 -16.17 -5.92 -9.37
N TYR A 49 -15.89 -5.46 -10.59
CA TYR A 49 -16.80 -4.57 -11.31
C TYR A 49 -18.13 -5.24 -11.64
N LYS A 50 -18.12 -6.51 -12.07
CA LYS A 50 -19.36 -7.26 -12.34
C LYS A 50 -20.22 -7.43 -11.09
N ARG A 51 -19.61 -7.70 -9.92
CA ARG A 51 -20.34 -8.03 -8.70
C ARG A 51 -20.74 -6.81 -7.87
N TYR A 52 -19.86 -5.81 -7.79
CA TYR A 52 -20.05 -4.66 -6.92
C TYR A 52 -20.22 -3.34 -7.68
N GLY A 53 -20.02 -3.34 -9.01
CA GLY A 53 -20.11 -2.13 -9.83
C GLY A 53 -19.18 -1.04 -9.32
N THR A 54 -19.77 0.09 -8.95
CA THR A 54 -19.12 1.25 -8.33
C THR A 54 -19.54 1.42 -6.86
N GLY A 55 -19.94 0.33 -6.18
CA GLY A 55 -20.42 0.35 -4.80
C GLY A 55 -19.33 0.53 -3.73
N TYR A 56 -18.06 0.50 -4.12
CA TYR A 56 -16.93 0.86 -3.26
C TYR A 56 -16.18 2.02 -3.91
N ASP A 57 -15.88 3.06 -3.13
CA ASP A 57 -15.19 4.27 -3.61
C ASP A 57 -13.74 4.02 -4.01
N TRP A 58 -13.08 3.10 -3.31
CA TRP A 58 -11.66 2.81 -3.44
C TRP A 58 -11.42 1.31 -3.50
N ILE A 59 -10.55 0.90 -4.42
CA ILE A 59 -10.12 -0.48 -4.59
C ILE A 59 -8.61 -0.52 -4.40
N ILE A 60 -8.16 -1.32 -3.45
CA ILE A 60 -6.75 -1.61 -3.23
C ILE A 60 -6.43 -3.01 -3.76
N LYS A 61 -5.36 -3.13 -4.54
CA LYS A 61 -4.73 -4.42 -4.88
C LYS A 61 -3.43 -4.51 -4.10
N CYS A 62 -3.18 -5.67 -3.49
CA CYS A 62 -1.97 -6.00 -2.76
C CYS A 62 -1.51 -7.41 -3.14
N ASP A 63 -0.24 -7.69 -2.90
CA ASP A 63 0.29 -9.06 -2.91
C ASP A 63 0.11 -9.70 -1.52
N ASP A 64 0.28 -11.02 -1.41
CA ASP A 64 0.03 -11.77 -0.18
C ASP A 64 1.12 -11.59 0.90
N ASP A 65 2.24 -10.99 0.51
CA ASP A 65 3.36 -10.50 1.31
C ASP A 65 3.37 -8.97 1.48
N SER A 66 2.28 -8.27 1.15
CA SER A 66 2.11 -6.85 1.51
C SER A 66 1.54 -6.70 2.93
N TYR A 67 1.91 -5.61 3.62
CA TYR A 67 1.27 -5.16 4.85
C TYR A 67 0.73 -3.74 4.69
N VAL A 68 -0.50 -3.49 5.14
CA VAL A 68 -1.17 -2.18 4.95
C VAL A 68 -1.64 -1.61 6.28
N VAL A 69 -1.38 -0.33 6.51
CA VAL A 69 -1.99 0.43 7.62
C VAL A 69 -3.22 1.15 7.07
N LEU A 70 -4.39 0.50 7.19
CA LEU A 70 -5.63 0.94 6.53
C LEU A 70 -6.15 2.28 7.07
N GLU A 71 -5.84 2.60 8.32
CA GLU A 71 -6.12 3.88 8.96
C GLU A 71 -5.37 5.02 8.26
N ASN A 72 -4.08 4.82 7.98
CA ASN A 72 -3.27 5.78 7.22
C ASN A 72 -3.75 5.91 5.78
N LEU A 73 -4.16 4.79 5.14
CA LEU A 73 -4.77 4.83 3.81
C LEU A 73 -6.06 5.64 3.81
N ARG A 74 -6.96 5.40 4.77
CA ARG A 74 -8.23 6.13 4.89
C ARG A 74 -8.01 7.62 5.11
N MET A 75 -7.05 7.98 5.96
CA MET A 75 -6.65 9.37 6.17
C MET A 75 -6.21 10.01 4.84
N PHE A 76 -5.33 9.35 4.08
CA PHE A 76 -4.87 9.85 2.78
C PHE A 76 -6.01 10.07 1.76
N LEU A 77 -7.00 9.16 1.76
CA LEU A 77 -8.12 9.18 0.81
C LEU A 77 -9.28 10.10 1.20
N LEU A 78 -9.33 10.57 2.46
CA LEU A 78 -10.51 11.23 3.04
C LEU A 78 -11.03 12.42 2.22
N ASN A 79 -10.12 13.19 1.62
CA ASN A 79 -10.43 14.40 0.86
C ASN A 79 -10.27 14.22 -0.66
N LYS A 80 -10.30 12.97 -1.17
CA LYS A 80 -10.19 12.68 -2.61
C LYS A 80 -11.57 12.34 -3.17
N ASP A 81 -11.85 12.76 -4.40
CA ASP A 81 -13.12 12.45 -5.07
C ASP A 81 -13.02 11.11 -5.83
N PRO A 82 -13.67 10.03 -5.35
CA PRO A 82 -13.62 8.74 -6.01
C PRO A 82 -14.30 8.72 -7.38
N ASN A 83 -15.09 9.75 -7.73
CA ASN A 83 -15.69 9.90 -9.05
C ASN A 83 -14.70 10.41 -10.12
N THR A 84 -13.51 10.85 -9.71
CA THR A 84 -12.42 11.22 -10.62
C THR A 84 -11.36 10.12 -10.72
N HIS A 85 -10.54 10.16 -11.78
CA HIS A 85 -9.54 9.12 -12.03
C HIS A 85 -8.35 9.25 -11.10
N HIS A 86 -8.17 8.23 -10.27
CA HIS A 86 -7.05 8.10 -9.36
C HIS A 86 -6.35 6.74 -9.50
N TYR A 87 -5.02 6.77 -9.40
CA TYR A 87 -4.14 5.62 -9.42
C TYR A 87 -2.91 5.93 -8.55
N TYR A 88 -2.88 5.37 -7.34
CA TYR A 88 -1.99 5.75 -6.25
C TYR A 88 -1.09 4.59 -5.81
N GLY A 89 0.16 4.90 -5.48
CA GLY A 89 1.06 4.03 -4.72
C GLY A 89 2.53 4.43 -4.91
N PHE A 90 3.45 3.47 -4.92
CA PHE A 90 4.87 3.71 -5.23
C PHE A 90 5.12 3.73 -6.75
N ARG A 91 5.43 4.90 -7.30
CA ARG A 91 5.58 5.08 -8.74
C ARG A 91 6.95 4.63 -9.24
N LEU A 92 6.96 3.87 -10.33
CA LEU A 92 8.14 3.50 -11.09
C LEU A 92 8.01 3.91 -12.56
N GLN A 93 9.14 4.20 -13.17
CA GLN A 93 9.28 4.43 -14.60
C GLN A 93 9.62 3.11 -15.28
N PHE A 94 8.84 2.75 -16.29
CA PHE A 94 9.16 1.63 -17.18
C PHE A 94 9.79 2.17 -18.47
N TYR A 95 10.98 1.68 -18.76
CA TYR A 95 11.72 1.94 -19.98
C TYR A 95 11.77 0.65 -20.78
N GLU A 96 11.08 0.60 -21.91
CA GLU A 96 11.15 -0.54 -22.82
C GLU A 96 12.33 -0.36 -23.76
N PRO A 97 13.37 -1.22 -23.71
CA PRO A 97 14.52 -1.11 -24.59
C PRO A 97 14.10 -1.09 -26.06
N HIS A 98 14.73 -0.21 -26.85
CA HIS A 98 14.53 -0.13 -28.30
C HIS A 98 13.12 0.29 -28.76
N THR A 99 12.28 0.81 -27.87
CA THR A 99 11.00 1.44 -28.25
C THR A 99 10.87 2.83 -27.64
N LYS A 100 9.94 3.65 -28.16
CA LYS A 100 9.53 4.91 -27.52
C LYS A 100 8.40 4.72 -26.49
N SER A 101 8.11 3.47 -26.11
CA SER A 101 6.93 3.12 -25.29
C SER A 101 7.22 3.19 -23.80
N ASN A 102 7.74 4.33 -23.33
CA ASN A 102 7.95 4.57 -21.91
C ASN A 102 6.63 4.95 -21.25
N TYR A 103 6.38 4.39 -20.08
CA TYR A 103 5.22 4.74 -19.26
C TYR A 103 5.56 4.62 -17.78
N ASP A 104 4.81 5.34 -16.97
CA ASP A 104 4.87 5.20 -15.53
C ASP A 104 3.84 4.17 -15.06
N TYR A 105 4.15 3.44 -14.00
CA TYR A 105 3.24 2.53 -13.33
C TYR A 105 3.40 2.64 -11.81
N ILE A 106 2.45 2.08 -11.06
CA ILE A 106 2.60 1.89 -9.62
C ILE A 106 3.05 0.45 -9.40
N GLN A 107 4.12 0.26 -8.63
CA GLN A 107 4.64 -1.06 -8.28
C GLN A 107 3.59 -1.85 -7.47
N GLY A 108 3.39 -3.12 -7.82
CA GLY A 108 2.26 -3.91 -7.31
C GLY A 108 2.42 -4.45 -5.88
N GLY A 109 3.67 -4.64 -5.44
CA GLY A 109 3.99 -5.34 -4.19
C GLY A 109 3.80 -4.54 -2.92
N SER A 110 3.97 -3.22 -2.96
CA SER A 110 3.56 -2.32 -1.87
C SER A 110 2.09 -1.92 -1.97
N CYS A 111 1.31 -2.67 -2.74
CA CYS A 111 -0.06 -2.35 -3.13
C CYS A 111 -0.20 -1.13 -4.05
N PHE A 112 -1.35 -1.03 -4.71
CA PHE A 112 -1.81 0.20 -5.34
C PHE A 112 -3.30 0.41 -5.11
N VAL A 113 -3.74 1.66 -5.21
CA VAL A 113 -5.13 2.07 -5.00
C VAL A 113 -5.67 2.76 -6.24
N ILE A 114 -6.87 2.37 -6.66
CA ILE A 114 -7.62 3.01 -7.73
C ILE A 114 -8.99 3.45 -7.24
N SER A 115 -9.50 4.57 -7.78
CA SER A 115 -10.87 5.01 -7.51
C SER A 115 -11.90 4.17 -8.26
N LYS A 116 -13.17 4.24 -7.83
CA LYS A 116 -14.29 3.59 -8.55
C LYS A 116 -14.41 4.06 -10.00
N ALA A 117 -14.10 5.33 -10.29
CA ALA A 117 -14.06 5.84 -11.66
C ALA A 117 -12.96 5.18 -12.48
N THR A 118 -11.75 5.03 -11.92
CA THR A 118 -10.65 4.30 -12.56
C THR A 118 -11.00 2.83 -12.78
N LEU A 119 -11.60 2.13 -11.80
CA LEU A 119 -12.05 0.75 -11.97
C LEU A 119 -13.03 0.62 -13.15
N LYS A 120 -14.07 1.48 -13.19
CA LYS A 120 -15.06 1.48 -14.27
C LYS A 120 -14.41 1.66 -15.63
N THR A 121 -13.50 2.64 -15.77
CA THR A 121 -12.79 2.90 -17.03
C THR A 121 -11.84 1.77 -17.41
N LEU A 122 -11.07 1.25 -16.45
CA LEU A 122 -10.18 0.10 -16.65
C LEU A 122 -10.94 -1.10 -17.19
N VAL A 123 -12.10 -1.45 -16.61
CA VAL A 123 -12.85 -2.63 -17.03
C VAL A 123 -13.62 -2.41 -18.33
N THR A 124 -14.34 -1.29 -18.46
CA THR A 124 -15.27 -1.09 -19.59
C THR A 124 -14.61 -0.54 -20.85
N LYS A 125 -13.49 0.17 -20.72
CA LYS A 125 -12.73 0.72 -21.86
C LYS A 125 -11.38 0.03 -22.06
N GLY A 126 -10.70 -0.33 -20.98
CA GLY A 126 -9.38 -0.98 -21.04
C GLY A 126 -9.44 -2.48 -21.32
N LEU A 127 -9.83 -3.28 -20.33
CA LEU A 127 -9.83 -4.75 -20.38
C LEU A 127 -10.82 -5.35 -21.39
N SER A 128 -11.71 -4.54 -21.94
CA SER A 128 -12.62 -4.87 -23.04
C SER A 128 -12.01 -4.64 -24.43
N ASN A 129 -10.88 -3.92 -24.52
CA ASN A 129 -10.24 -3.51 -25.76
C ASN A 129 -8.77 -3.99 -25.85
N PRO A 130 -8.44 -4.96 -26.72
CA PRO A 130 -7.10 -5.50 -26.84
C PRO A 130 -6.05 -4.50 -27.37
N LYS A 131 -6.48 -3.37 -27.96
CA LYS A 131 -5.56 -2.29 -28.38
C LYS A 131 -5.09 -1.45 -27.18
N ILE A 132 -5.89 -1.42 -26.11
CA ILE A 132 -5.58 -0.69 -24.88
C ILE A 132 -4.86 -1.64 -23.93
N CYS A 133 -5.51 -2.72 -23.52
CA CYS A 133 -4.97 -3.70 -22.58
C CYS A 133 -4.59 -5.01 -23.24
N LYS A 134 -3.45 -5.58 -22.87
CA LYS A 134 -2.97 -6.85 -23.39
C LYS A 134 -3.96 -8.00 -23.11
N SER A 135 -4.38 -8.67 -24.19
CA SER A 135 -5.29 -9.82 -24.13
C SER A 135 -4.62 -11.08 -23.58
N ALA A 136 -3.36 -11.32 -23.95
CA ALA A 136 -2.56 -12.47 -23.51
C ALA A 136 -2.49 -12.60 -21.98
N PRO A 137 -2.47 -13.83 -21.44
CA PRO A 137 -2.52 -14.06 -20.00
C PRO A 137 -1.20 -13.77 -19.27
N GLU A 138 -0.07 -13.75 -19.98
CA GLU A 138 1.25 -13.50 -19.41
C GLU A 138 1.52 -12.02 -19.14
N GLY A 139 2.21 -11.73 -18.04
CA GLY A 139 2.74 -10.39 -17.73
C GLY A 139 2.76 -10.09 -16.24
N HIS A 140 3.54 -9.09 -15.87
CA HIS A 140 3.50 -8.48 -14.54
C HIS A 140 2.27 -7.57 -14.47
N ASP A 141 1.40 -7.81 -13.49
CA ASP A 141 0.11 -7.13 -13.40
C ASP A 141 0.26 -5.62 -13.24
N ASP A 142 1.22 -5.17 -12.43
CA ASP A 142 1.50 -3.76 -12.19
C ASP A 142 1.93 -2.99 -13.45
N ARG A 143 2.85 -3.56 -14.24
CA ARG A 143 3.31 -3.01 -15.52
C ARG A 143 2.17 -2.98 -16.55
N GLU A 144 1.44 -4.09 -16.68
CA GLU A 144 0.35 -4.21 -17.65
C GLU A 144 -0.81 -3.26 -17.30
N ILE A 145 -1.14 -3.08 -16.01
CA ILE A 145 -2.12 -2.09 -15.55
C ILE A 145 -1.62 -0.67 -15.78
N GLY A 146 -0.35 -0.38 -15.49
CA GLY A 146 0.25 0.92 -15.79
C GLY A 146 0.15 1.27 -17.28
N HIS A 147 0.47 0.32 -18.16
CA HIS A 147 0.36 0.50 -19.61
C HIS A 147 -1.09 0.68 -20.09
N CYS A 148 -2.02 -0.10 -19.54
CA CYS A 148 -3.45 0.07 -19.79
C CYS A 148 -3.93 1.48 -19.43
N LEU A 149 -3.60 1.93 -18.22
CA LEU A 149 -4.06 3.21 -17.69
C LEU A 149 -3.39 4.39 -18.39
N SER A 150 -2.12 4.27 -18.80
CA SER A 150 -1.43 5.30 -19.57
C SER A 150 -2.12 5.57 -20.91
N LYS A 151 -2.52 4.52 -21.64
CA LYS A 151 -3.31 4.63 -22.88
C LYS A 151 -4.71 5.19 -22.68
N LEU A 152 -5.23 5.11 -21.45
CA LEU A 152 -6.50 5.73 -21.04
C LEU A 152 -6.31 7.15 -20.48
N ALA A 153 -5.10 7.71 -20.57
CA ALA A 153 -4.70 9.00 -20.01
C ALA A 153 -4.87 9.11 -18.49
N ILE A 154 -4.87 7.98 -17.78
CA ILE A 154 -4.91 7.92 -16.31
C ILE A 154 -3.47 7.77 -15.82
N LYS A 155 -2.98 8.78 -15.11
CA LYS A 155 -1.59 8.85 -14.67
C LYS A 155 -1.42 8.25 -13.27
N PRO A 156 -0.33 7.52 -13.00
CA PRO A 156 0.03 7.14 -11.65
C PRO A 156 0.47 8.37 -10.85
N VAL A 157 0.19 8.33 -9.55
CA VAL A 157 0.61 9.35 -8.59
C VAL A 157 1.47 8.67 -7.52
N ASP A 158 2.71 9.13 -7.41
CA ASP A 158 3.63 8.74 -6.34
C ASP A 158 3.12 9.36 -5.04
N VAL A 159 2.73 8.54 -4.08
CA VAL A 159 2.09 9.03 -2.85
C VAL A 159 3.16 9.41 -1.83
N ARG A 160 3.16 10.70 -1.47
CA ARG A 160 4.09 11.30 -0.52
C ARG A 160 3.37 12.17 0.49
N ASP A 161 3.98 12.32 1.66
CA ASP A 161 3.48 13.21 2.70
C ASP A 161 3.97 14.66 2.51
N MET A 162 3.66 15.51 3.49
CA MET A 162 4.03 16.93 3.48
C MET A 162 5.54 17.21 3.54
N HIS A 163 6.36 16.20 3.86
CA HIS A 163 7.82 16.27 3.88
C HIS A 163 8.46 15.54 2.69
N ASP A 164 7.67 15.26 1.64
CA ASP A 164 8.08 14.53 0.44
C ASP A 164 8.59 13.10 0.75
N GLN A 165 8.13 12.50 1.85
CA GLN A 165 8.49 11.13 2.24
C GLN A 165 7.49 10.13 1.65
N ILE A 166 7.98 8.97 1.22
CA ILE A 166 7.12 7.95 0.60
C ILE A 166 6.19 7.32 1.65
N MET A 167 4.94 7.09 1.25
CA MET A 167 3.95 6.41 2.10
C MET A 167 3.70 4.97 1.65
N PHE A 168 4.05 4.62 0.41
CA PHE A 168 4.04 3.24 -0.08
C PHE A 168 5.50 2.79 -0.21
N ILE A 169 5.93 1.89 0.66
CA ILE A 169 7.33 1.46 0.77
C ILE A 169 7.48 0.18 -0.05
N PRO A 170 8.29 0.17 -1.13
CA PRO A 170 8.39 -0.97 -2.06
C PRO A 170 9.20 -2.15 -1.53
N SER A 171 9.57 -2.12 -0.24
CA SER A 171 10.29 -3.18 0.47
C SER A 171 9.87 -3.26 1.94
N SER A 172 10.61 -4.05 2.74
CA SER A 172 10.42 -4.16 4.17
C SER A 172 10.88 -2.89 4.92
N PRO A 173 10.36 -2.64 6.13
CA PRO A 173 10.74 -1.47 6.92
C PRO A 173 12.24 -1.40 7.22
N ASP A 174 12.87 -2.53 7.51
CA ASP A 174 14.29 -2.61 7.86
C ASP A 174 15.21 -2.27 6.67
N GLU A 175 14.91 -2.77 5.47
CA GLU A 175 15.71 -2.48 4.28
C GLU A 175 15.64 -1.02 3.85
N PHE A 176 14.46 -0.38 3.98
CA PHE A 176 14.28 1.00 3.53
C PHE A 176 14.59 2.04 4.62
N ALA A 177 14.52 1.68 5.90
CA ALA A 177 14.81 2.59 7.00
C ALA A 177 16.31 2.70 7.33
N THR A 178 17.15 1.76 6.86
CA THR A 178 18.60 1.84 7.01
C THR A 178 19.26 2.74 5.95
N THR A 179 20.41 3.31 6.30
CA THR A 179 21.33 3.99 5.38
C THR A 179 22.31 3.03 4.72
N ASP A 180 22.31 1.77 5.13
CA ASP A 180 23.17 0.75 4.52
C ASP A 180 22.77 0.50 3.07
N TYR A 181 23.77 0.28 2.20
CA TYR A 181 23.51 0.02 0.80
C TYR A 181 22.76 -1.30 0.59
N ASN A 182 21.66 -1.23 -0.14
CA ASN A 182 20.89 -2.38 -0.60
C ASN A 182 20.60 -2.23 -2.10
N MET A 183 20.93 -3.25 -2.89
CA MET A 183 20.71 -3.26 -4.35
C MET A 183 19.22 -3.06 -4.72
N ASN A 184 18.29 -3.69 -3.99
CA ASN A 184 16.85 -3.53 -4.22
C ASN A 184 16.41 -2.08 -4.00
N GLN A 185 16.88 -1.48 -2.89
CA GLN A 185 16.61 -0.08 -2.59
C GLN A 185 17.17 0.84 -3.67
N ALA A 186 18.41 0.60 -4.12
CA ALA A 186 19.06 1.36 -5.18
C ALA A 186 18.28 1.27 -6.51
N ILE A 187 17.78 0.08 -6.88
CA ILE A 187 16.95 -0.12 -8.07
C ILE A 187 15.65 0.69 -7.94
N PHE A 188 14.90 0.55 -6.85
CA PHE A 188 13.65 1.29 -6.68
C PHE A 188 13.85 2.81 -6.71
N LYS A 189 14.94 3.31 -6.11
CA LYS A 189 15.32 4.72 -6.16
C LYS A 189 15.68 5.16 -7.58
N ALA A 190 16.44 4.37 -8.33
CA ALA A 190 16.85 4.69 -9.69
C ALA A 190 15.69 4.75 -10.69
N PHE A 191 14.66 3.92 -10.49
CA PHE A 191 13.47 3.91 -11.34
C PHE A 191 12.32 4.81 -10.83
N ASN A 192 12.43 5.41 -9.64
CA ASN A 192 11.49 6.44 -9.19
C ASN A 192 11.85 7.79 -9.82
N LYS A 193 10.84 8.55 -10.24
CA LYS A 193 11.03 9.87 -10.88
C LYS A 193 11.47 10.95 -9.89
N VAL A 194 11.16 10.78 -8.61
CA VAL A 194 11.43 11.76 -7.56
C VAL A 194 12.39 11.14 -6.55
N ILE A 195 13.37 11.93 -6.12
CA ILE A 195 14.41 11.50 -5.18
C ILE A 195 13.76 11.00 -3.89
N ILE A 196 14.26 9.87 -3.38
CA ILE A 196 13.86 9.32 -2.08
C ILE A 196 15.08 9.45 -1.17
N ARG A 197 14.91 10.16 -0.04
CA ARG A 197 15.97 10.33 0.95
C ARG A 197 16.38 8.98 1.54
N ASP A 198 17.63 8.86 1.96
CA ASP A 198 18.16 7.62 2.52
C ASP A 198 17.67 7.37 3.94
N GLY A 199 17.52 6.08 4.27
CA GLY A 199 17.04 5.60 5.55
C GLY A 199 15.66 6.11 5.93
N LYS A 200 15.39 6.09 7.24
CA LYS A 200 14.10 6.49 7.82
C LYS A 200 13.66 7.92 7.43
N GLU A 201 14.60 8.79 7.06
CA GLU A 201 14.29 10.16 6.64
C GLU A 201 13.56 10.22 5.29
N GLY A 202 13.59 9.15 4.49
CA GLY A 202 12.79 9.01 3.27
C GLY A 202 11.38 8.46 3.50
N LEU A 203 11.06 7.98 4.71
CA LEU A 203 9.82 7.26 5.01
C LEU A 203 8.87 8.12 5.83
N SER A 204 7.60 8.13 5.45
CA SER A 204 6.59 8.90 6.16
C SER A 204 6.40 8.38 7.59
N GLU A 205 6.10 9.28 8.53
CA GLU A 205 5.59 8.91 9.87
C GLU A 205 4.26 8.16 9.81
N TYR A 206 3.51 8.29 8.69
CA TYR A 206 2.23 7.63 8.45
C TYR A 206 2.31 6.69 7.24
N PRO A 207 3.11 5.62 7.30
CA PRO A 207 3.26 4.70 6.18
C PRO A 207 1.92 4.01 5.88
N ILE A 208 1.58 3.87 4.60
CA ILE A 208 0.35 3.22 4.13
C ILE A 208 0.59 1.74 3.89
N ALA A 209 1.68 1.37 3.22
CA ALA A 209 1.93 -0.02 2.86
C ALA A 209 3.41 -0.36 2.75
N PHE A 210 3.73 -1.63 2.97
CA PHE A 210 5.06 -2.22 2.87
C PHE A 210 5.00 -3.50 2.04
N HIS A 211 6.10 -3.86 1.39
CA HIS A 211 6.25 -5.08 0.60
C HIS A 211 7.26 -6.05 1.27
N TYR A 212 7.35 -7.29 0.78
CA TYR A 212 8.22 -8.34 1.33
C TYR A 212 8.00 -8.62 2.83
N ILE A 213 6.76 -8.47 3.29
CA ILE A 213 6.35 -8.75 4.66
C ILE A 213 5.79 -10.17 4.72
N GLU A 214 6.67 -11.15 4.84
CA GLU A 214 6.26 -12.56 4.87
C GLU A 214 5.98 -13.07 6.28
N GLY A 215 5.02 -14.00 6.39
CA GLY A 215 4.79 -14.84 7.57
C GLY A 215 4.81 -14.11 8.91
N ASN A 216 5.83 -14.39 9.72
CA ASN A 216 5.99 -13.87 11.08
C ASN A 216 6.12 -12.35 11.13
N MET A 217 6.68 -11.71 10.09
CA MET A 217 6.84 -10.26 10.07
C MET A 217 5.48 -9.55 10.04
N GLN A 218 4.45 -10.13 9.42
CA GLN A 218 3.10 -9.54 9.44
C GLN A 218 2.54 -9.48 10.87
N TYR A 219 2.80 -10.50 11.70
CA TYR A 219 2.42 -10.47 13.12
C TYR A 219 3.31 -9.52 13.93
N GLY A 220 4.59 -9.42 13.58
CA GLY A 220 5.51 -8.44 14.17
C GLY A 220 5.05 -7.01 13.95
N LEU A 221 4.69 -6.65 12.71
CA LEU A 221 4.14 -5.33 12.40
C LEU A 221 2.77 -5.10 13.04
N GLU A 222 1.91 -6.11 13.11
CA GLU A 222 0.63 -6.00 13.84
C GLU A 222 0.86 -5.68 15.33
N TYR A 223 1.84 -6.35 15.96
CA TYR A 223 2.24 -6.04 17.31
C TYR A 223 2.80 -4.62 17.43
N LEU A 224 3.71 -4.21 16.55
CA LEU A 224 4.37 -2.91 16.62
C LEU A 224 3.41 -1.74 16.35
N PHE A 225 2.51 -1.86 15.37
CA PHE A 225 1.58 -0.78 15.02
C PHE A 225 0.37 -0.70 15.95
N TYR A 226 -0.14 -1.82 16.47
CA TYR A 226 -1.45 -1.84 17.15
C TYR A 226 -1.41 -2.29 18.60
N LYS A 227 -0.27 -2.76 19.12
CA LYS A 227 -0.16 -3.23 20.52
C LYS A 227 0.98 -2.59 21.30
N ALA A 228 2.16 -2.49 20.70
CA ALA A 228 3.31 -1.87 21.34
C ALA A 228 3.03 -0.36 21.54
N GLN A 229 3.45 0.16 22.69
CA GLN A 229 3.38 1.59 23.00
C GLN A 229 4.71 2.02 23.59
N VAL A 230 5.13 3.23 23.25
CA VAL A 230 6.30 3.89 23.84
C VAL A 230 5.78 4.94 24.82
N ILE A 231 6.18 4.83 26.09
CA ILE A 231 5.71 5.76 27.14
C ILE A 231 6.05 7.20 26.74
N GLY A 232 5.04 8.08 26.79
CA GLY A 232 5.18 9.49 26.44
C GLY A 232 5.18 9.78 24.94
N PHE A 233 5.18 8.76 24.07
CA PHE A 233 5.05 8.96 22.63
C PHE A 233 3.58 9.19 22.25
N GLN A 234 3.33 10.26 21.52
CA GLN A 234 2.03 10.59 20.93
C GLN A 234 2.20 10.74 19.42
N GLN A 235 1.17 10.39 18.66
CA GLN A 235 1.18 10.61 17.21
C GLN A 235 1.35 12.10 16.92
N THR A 236 2.21 12.44 15.96
CA THR A 236 2.55 13.83 15.61
C THR A 236 1.32 14.66 15.26
N LEU A 237 0.30 14.06 14.63
CA LEU A 237 -0.97 14.70 14.27
C LEU A 237 -1.75 15.21 15.49
N TYR A 238 -1.66 14.50 16.61
CA TYR A 238 -2.35 14.82 17.86
C TYR A 238 -1.41 15.41 18.91
N LYS A 239 -0.14 15.63 18.55
CA LYS A 239 0.84 16.22 19.45
C LYS A 239 0.47 17.69 19.61
N GLU A 240 -0.15 18.03 20.73
CA GLU A 240 -0.39 19.42 21.09
C GLU A 240 0.95 20.14 21.21
N ILE A 241 1.12 21.23 20.47
CA ILE A 241 2.21 22.16 20.73
C ILE A 241 1.92 22.77 22.10
N CYS A 242 2.89 22.66 22.99
CA CYS A 242 2.75 23.13 24.36
C CYS A 242 2.55 24.66 24.35
N VAL A 243 1.31 25.13 24.58
CA VAL A 243 0.97 26.57 24.67
C VAL A 243 0.66 26.89 26.15
N GLY A 244 1.62 27.49 26.87
CA GLY A 244 1.48 27.90 28.27
C GLY A 244 2.45 27.22 29.24
N ASN A 245 2.01 26.91 30.47
CA ASN A 245 2.89 26.39 31.54
C ASN A 245 3.18 24.88 31.37
N CYS A 246 4.16 24.59 30.51
CA CYS A 246 4.64 23.24 30.23
C CYS A 246 5.26 22.54 31.44
N VAL A 247 5.72 23.28 32.46
CA VAL A 247 6.37 22.70 33.65
C VAL A 247 5.37 21.90 34.49
N ASN A 248 4.17 22.45 34.72
CA ASN A 248 3.12 21.75 35.48
C ASN A 248 2.56 20.54 34.72
N GLN A 249 2.41 20.64 33.39
CA GLN A 249 2.01 19.52 32.54
C GLN A 249 3.07 18.40 32.57
N THR A 250 4.34 18.76 32.45
CA THR A 250 5.47 17.81 32.52
C THR A 250 5.50 17.10 33.87
N LYS A 251 5.36 17.82 34.98
CA LYS A 251 5.30 17.21 36.33
C LYS A 251 4.16 16.21 36.44
N THR A 252 2.97 16.57 35.97
CA THR A 252 1.79 15.69 35.98
C THR A 252 2.01 14.43 35.15
N VAL A 253 2.61 14.55 33.96
CA VAL A 253 2.95 13.39 33.11
C VAL A 253 3.97 12.50 33.81
N MET A 254 5.01 13.08 34.40
CA MET A 254 6.04 12.32 35.12
C MET A 254 5.48 11.58 36.34
N ASP A 255 4.56 12.18 37.09
CA ASP A 255 3.92 11.52 38.23
C ASP A 255 3.03 10.34 37.80
N LYS A 256 2.34 10.45 36.65
CA LYS A 256 1.63 9.32 36.04
C LYS A 256 2.59 8.19 35.64
N ILE A 257 3.71 8.53 35.01
CA ILE A 257 4.73 7.55 34.61
C ILE A 257 5.30 6.84 35.84
N ARG A 258 5.64 7.58 36.91
CA ARG A 258 6.12 6.99 38.17
C ARG A 258 5.09 6.02 38.78
N THR A 259 3.82 6.41 38.80
CA THR A 259 2.71 5.59 39.32
C THR A 259 2.45 4.35 38.46
N PHE A 260 2.59 4.45 37.14
CA PHE A 260 2.48 3.31 36.24
C PHE A 260 3.66 2.35 36.43
N SER A 261 4.87 2.89 36.46
CA SER A 261 6.12 2.14 36.65
C SER A 261 6.15 1.38 37.98
N SER A 262 5.65 1.97 39.07
CA SER A 262 5.61 1.31 40.39
C SER A 262 4.68 0.09 40.45
N LYS A 263 3.81 -0.11 39.45
CA LYS A 263 2.94 -1.28 39.31
C LYS A 263 3.53 -2.36 38.41
N LEU A 264 4.66 -2.09 37.75
CA LEU A 264 5.33 -3.05 36.89
C LEU A 264 6.22 -3.96 37.74
N SER A 265 6.17 -5.25 37.44
CA SER A 265 6.71 -6.36 38.25
C SER A 265 5.86 -6.64 39.49
N LYS A 266 5.35 -7.88 39.61
CA LYS A 266 4.83 -8.36 40.90
C LYS A 266 5.99 -8.32 41.88
N LYS A 267 5.75 -7.88 43.12
CA LYS A 267 6.65 -8.18 44.23
C LYS A 267 6.80 -9.70 44.27
N ASP A 268 8.05 -10.17 44.26
CA ASP A 268 8.40 -11.57 44.55
C ASP A 268 7.75 -12.04 45.86
#